data_AF-A0A7W1DY92-F1
#
_entry.id   AF-A0A7W1DY92-F1
#
_cell.length_a   1.000
_cell.length_b   1.000
_cell.length_c   1.000
_cell.angle_alpha   90.00
_cell.angle_beta   90.00
_cell.angle_gamma   90.00
#
_symmetry.space_group_name_H-M   'P 1'
#
loop_
_entity.id
_entity.type
_entity.pdbx_description
1 polymer ?
#
loop_
_entity_poly.entity_id
_entity_poly.type
_entity_poly.pdbx_seq_one_letter_code
_entity_poly.pdbx_strand_id
1 'polypeptide(L)' 'MAGLGWQELVIVLVIIMIIFGAGKLPEVARSLGQGVKEFKKEASEPGSIATGASTTTTTVDEREDGRIVEKREMRAEEI' A
#
# COMPACT_ATOMS: atom_id res chain seq x y z
N MET A 1 -1.97 24.33 -33.55
CA MET A 1 -2.90 23.32 -33.02
C MET A 1 -2.80 23.39 -31.50
N ALA A 2 -3.87 23.79 -30.83
CA ALA A 2 -3.89 23.95 -29.37
C ALA A 2 -3.84 22.56 -28.72
N GLY A 3 -2.64 22.11 -28.38
CA GLY A 3 -2.47 20.95 -27.52
C GLY A 3 -3.06 21.31 -26.16
N LEU A 4 -3.92 20.45 -25.63
CA LEU A 4 -4.41 20.56 -24.26
C LEU A 4 -3.20 20.71 -23.34
N GLY A 5 -3.00 21.92 -22.85
CA GLY A 5 -1.89 22.26 -22.00
C GLY A 5 -2.20 21.86 -20.57
N TRP A 6 -1.19 22.04 -19.72
CA TRP A 6 -1.35 21.89 -18.27
C TRP A 6 -2.49 22.78 -17.73
N GLN A 7 -2.70 23.95 -18.33
CA GLN A 7 -3.74 24.90 -17.93
C GLN A 7 -5.16 24.32 -18.09
N GLU A 8 -5.48 23.72 -19.23
CA GLU A 8 -6.80 23.11 -19.46
C GLU A 8 -7.05 21.93 -18.52
N LEU A 9 -6.03 21.09 -18.26
CA LEU A 9 -6.14 19.98 -17.31
C LEU A 9 -6.45 20.48 -15.89
N VAL A 10 -5.79 21.55 -15.44
CA VAL A 10 -6.05 22.14 -14.12
C VAL A 10 -7.49 22.69 -14.04
N ILE A 11 -7.99 23.36 -15.09
CA ILE A 11 -9.37 23.86 -15.13
C ILE A 11 -10.38 22.73 -15.01
N VAL A 12 -10.19 21.63 -15.76
CA VAL A 12 -11.07 20.47 -15.70
C VAL A 12 -11.01 19.82 -14.32
N LEU A 13 -9.82 19.69 -13.74
CA LEU A 13 -9.63 19.16 -12.40
C LEU A 13 -10.40 19.97 -11.35
N VAL A 14 -10.35 21.30 -11.43
CA VAL A 14 -11.09 22.19 -10.52
C VAL A 14 -12.59 21.99 -10.65
N ILE A 15 -13.14 21.87 -11.86
CA ILE A 15 -14.58 21.62 -12.08
C ILE A 15 -15.00 20.29 -11.43
N ILE A 16 -14.23 19.23 -11.66
CA ILE A 16 -14.47 17.93 -11.03
C ILE A 16 -14.40 18.07 -9.50
N MET A 17 -13.42 18.81 -8.99
CA MET A 17 -13.26 19.04 -7.55
C MET A 17 -14.41 19.84 -6.93
N ILE A 18 -15.09 20.69 -7.69
CA ILE A 18 -16.30 21.38 -7.22
C ILE A 18 -17.49 20.41 -7.14
N ILE A 19 -17.65 19.53 -8.13
CA ILE A 19 -18.76 18.57 -8.18
C ILE A 19 -18.60 17.46 -7.12
N PHE A 20 -17.39 16.89 -7.03
CA PHE A 20 -17.10 15.76 -6.15
C PHE A 20 -16.56 16.20 -4.78
N GLY A 21 -15.99 17.40 -4.66
CA GLY A 21 -15.33 17.90 -3.46
C GLY A 21 -13.84 17.54 -3.39
N ALA A 22 -13.03 18.39 -2.74
CA ALA A 22 -11.58 18.23 -2.58
C ALA A 22 -11.15 16.96 -1.83
N GLY A 23 -12.04 16.36 -1.03
CA GLY A 23 -11.76 15.12 -0.30
C GLY A 23 -12.03 13.83 -1.09
N LYS A 24 -12.91 13.85 -2.09
CA LYS A 24 -13.38 12.62 -2.76
C LYS A 24 -12.42 12.06 -3.80
N LEU A 25 -11.76 12.94 -4.56
CA LEU A 25 -10.70 12.52 -5.48
C LEU A 25 -9.55 11.79 -4.78
N PRO A 26 -8.92 12.34 -3.72
CA PRO A 26 -7.82 11.66 -3.05
C PRO A 26 -8.29 10.40 -2.32
N GLU A 27 -9.51 10.36 -1.78
CA GLU A 27 -10.09 9.18 -1.13
C GLU A 27 -10.23 8.00 -2.13
N VAL A 28 -10.76 8.26 -3.33
CA VAL A 28 -10.88 7.26 -4.41
C VAL A 28 -9.52 6.87 -4.97
N ALA A 29 -8.61 7.82 -5.16
CA ALA A 29 -7.26 7.53 -5.63
C ALA A 29 -6.48 6.64 -4.65
N ARG A 30 -6.72 6.80 -3.34
CA ARG A 30 -6.06 6.00 -2.29
C ARG A 30 -6.55 4.54 -2.29
N SER A 31 -7.86 4.32 -2.42
CA SER A 31 -8.43 2.96 -2.49
C SER A 31 -8.09 2.27 -3.81
N LEU A 32 -8.18 2.98 -4.93
CA LEU A 32 -7.79 2.46 -6.23
C LEU A 32 -6.29 2.18 -6.31
N GLY A 33 -5.46 3.06 -5.73
CA GLY A 33 -4.01 2.92 -5.69
C GLY A 33 -3.54 1.71 -4.89
N GLN A 34 -4.21 1.39 -3.78
CA GLN A 34 -3.95 0.15 -3.05
C GLN A 34 -4.30 -1.08 -3.89
N GLY A 35 -5.50 -1.11 -4.52
CA GLY A 35 -5.89 -2.22 -5.38
C GLY A 35 -4.96 -2.43 -6.59
N VAL A 36 -4.52 -1.35 -7.23
CA VAL A 36 -3.54 -1.42 -8.33
C VAL A 36 -2.16 -1.87 -7.85
N LYS A 37 -1.75 -1.48 -6.63
CA LYS A 37 -0.48 -1.91 -6.04
C LYS A 37 -0.46 -3.41 -5.78
N GLU A 38 -1.50 -3.95 -5.14
CA GLU A 38 -1.66 -5.40 -4.94
C GLU A 38 -1.75 -6.13 -6.28
N PHE A 39 -2.58 -5.64 -7.22
CA PHE A 39 -2.69 -6.24 -8.56
C PHE A 39 -1.35 -6.30 -9.29
N LYS A 40 -0.55 -5.22 -9.22
CA LYS A 40 0.78 -5.18 -9.84
C LYS A 40 1.78 -6.10 -9.14
N LYS A 41 1.65 -6.30 -7.84
CA LYS A 41 2.49 -7.22 -7.06
C LYS A 41 2.22 -8.67 -7.43
N GLU A 42 0.95 -9.10 -7.44
CA GLU A 42 0.56 -10.44 -7.91
C GLU A 42 0.91 -10.64 -9.40
N ALA A 43 0.66 -9.64 -10.25
CA ALA A 43 0.95 -9.74 -11.68
C ALA A 43 2.44 -9.81 -12.00
N SER A 44 3.31 -9.26 -11.13
CA SER A 44 4.75 -9.24 -11.35
C SER A 44 5.49 -10.39 -10.66
N GLU A 45 4.87 -11.08 -9.69
CA GLU A 45 5.54 -12.10 -8.87
C GLU A 45 4.64 -13.29 -8.53
N PRO A 46 4.42 -14.22 -9.48
CA PRO A 46 3.62 -15.43 -9.25
C PRO A 46 4.39 -16.43 -8.36
N GLY A 47 4.42 -16.20 -7.04
CA GLY A 47 4.96 -17.18 -6.08
C GLY A 47 5.56 -16.64 -4.77
N SER A 48 5.65 -15.32 -4.58
CA SER A 48 6.23 -14.74 -3.36
C SER A 48 5.15 -14.20 -2.43
N ILE A 49 4.74 -15.01 -1.44
CA ILE A 49 3.92 -14.52 -0.34
C ILE A 49 4.85 -13.78 0.63
N ALA A 50 4.90 -12.46 0.50
CA ALA A 50 5.42 -11.61 1.55
C ALA A 50 4.66 -10.28 1.63
N THR A 51 3.86 -10.20 2.68
CA THR A 51 3.69 -9.01 3.55
C THR A 51 3.00 -7.79 2.95
N GLY A 52 1.79 -7.56 3.43
CA GLY A 52 1.05 -6.32 3.28
C GLY A 52 1.57 -5.21 4.20
N ALA A 53 1.29 -3.97 3.81
CA ALA A 53 0.96 -2.82 4.66
C ALA A 53 1.21 -1.51 3.89
N SER A 54 0.14 -0.80 3.57
CA SER A 54 0.16 0.66 3.40
C SER A 54 -1.16 1.24 3.89
N THR A 55 -1.53 0.83 5.10
CA THR A 55 -2.33 1.59 6.06
C THR A 55 -1.32 2.14 7.05
N THR A 56 -1.23 3.47 7.21
CA THR A 56 -0.68 4.25 8.35
C THR A 56 -0.42 5.68 7.84
N THR A 57 -1.38 6.60 7.89
CA THR A 57 -1.51 7.58 8.98
C THR A 57 -1.34 6.96 10.36
N THR A 58 -0.30 7.41 11.07
CA THR A 58 -0.09 7.33 12.53
C THR A 58 -0.47 6.03 13.24
N THR A 59 0.51 5.12 13.36
CA THR A 59 0.80 4.34 14.56
C THR A 59 2.07 3.55 14.30
N VAL A 60 3.10 3.89 15.07
CA VAL A 60 4.20 2.98 15.41
C VAL A 60 3.54 1.77 16.06
N ASP A 61 3.60 0.60 15.44
CA ASP A 61 3.34 -0.66 16.14
C ASP A 61 4.36 -1.69 15.67
N GLU A 62 4.81 -2.46 16.64
CA GLU A 62 6.15 -2.98 16.75
C GLU A 62 6.37 -4.20 15.86
N ARG A 63 7.60 -4.32 15.38
CA ARG A 63 8.14 -5.55 14.83
C ARG A 63 8.13 -6.63 15.91
N GLU A 64 7.11 -7.48 15.92
CA GLU A 64 7.25 -8.84 16.45
C GLU A 64 7.54 -9.81 15.31
N ASP A 65 8.73 -9.65 14.72
CA ASP A 65 9.41 -10.71 13.97
C ASP A 65 10.10 -11.63 14.99
N GLY A 66 9.25 -12.36 15.72
CA GLY A 66 9.62 -13.38 16.71
C GLY A 66 10.10 -14.63 16.00
N ARG A 67 11.32 -14.53 15.49
CA ARG A 67 12.14 -15.59 14.92
C ARG A 67 12.04 -16.87 15.76
N ILE A 68 11.18 -17.77 15.28
CA ILE A 68 11.46 -19.20 15.09
C ILE A 68 12.77 -19.71 15.73
N VAL A 69 12.56 -20.61 16.69
CA VAL A 69 13.25 -21.91 16.80
C VAL A 69 14.77 -21.86 16.97
N GLU A 70 15.23 -21.63 18.18
CA GLU A 70 16.49 -22.24 18.63
C GLU A 70 16.52 -22.28 20.15
N LYS A 71 17.12 -23.34 20.70
CA LYS A 71 17.49 -23.48 22.12
C LYS A 71 16.39 -24.05 23.04
N ARG A 72 16.27 -25.39 23.02
CA ARG A 72 16.70 -26.27 24.12
C ARG A 72 16.16 -27.69 23.87
N GLU A 73 16.76 -28.38 22.90
CA GLU A 73 17.02 -29.80 23.11
C GLU A 73 17.96 -29.90 24.31
N MET A 74 17.38 -30.02 25.50
CA MET A 74 18.03 -30.63 26.67
C MET A 74 17.22 -31.87 27.02
N ARG A 75 17.08 -32.76 26.04
CA ARG A 75 16.91 -34.20 26.26
C ARG A 75 18.19 -34.86 25.76
N ALA A 76 19.18 -34.86 26.65
CA ALA A 76 20.29 -35.80 26.73
C ALA A 76 20.70 -35.69 28.21
N GLU A 77 20.36 -36.63 29.08
CA GLU A 77 20.99 -37.96 29.15
C GLU A 77 22.50 -37.86 29.36
N GLU A 78 22.87 -37.49 30.59
CA GLU A 78 24.10 -37.80 31.36
C GLU A 78 23.91 -36.96 32.64
N ILE A 79 23.69 -37.48 33.85
CA ILE A 79 24.33 -38.58 34.61
C ILE A 79 23.29 -39.08 35.62
#